data_AF-A0A1L9GN20-F1
#
_entry.id   AF-A0A1L9GN20-F1
#
_cell.length_a   1.000
_cell.length_b   1.000
_cell.length_c   1.000
_cell.angle_alpha   90.00
_cell.angle_beta   90.00
_cell.angle_gamma   90.00
#
_symmetry.space_group_name_H-M   'P 1'
#
loop_
_entity.id
_entity.type
_entity.pdbx_description
1 polymer ?
#
loop_
_entity_poly.entity_id
_entity_poly.type
_entity_poly.pdbx_seq_one_letter_code
_entity_poly.pdbx_strand_id
1 'polypeptide(L)' 'MVLRKAQMEFKGAALDYCGSLGTQSYFDEKCSGQTNQSKTIFSPSSGLLLINGQEFQCTAL' A
#
# COMPACT_ATOMS: atom_id res chain seq x y z
N MET A 1 -13.24 9.06 -14.55
CA MET A 1 -13.30 8.84 -13.08
C MET A 1 -11.90 9.10 -12.54
N VAL A 2 -11.70 10.10 -11.68
CA VAL A 2 -10.39 10.43 -11.10
C VAL A 2 -10.47 10.10 -9.61
N LEU A 3 -9.78 9.05 -9.19
CA LEU A 3 -9.59 8.74 -7.77
C LEU A 3 -8.60 9.76 -7.21
N ARG A 4 -9.09 10.76 -6.47
CA ARG A 4 -8.24 11.74 -5.78
C ARG A 4 -7.94 11.20 -4.38
N LYS A 5 -6.66 10.91 -4.12
CA LYS A 5 -6.09 10.55 -2.80
C LYS A 5 -6.67 9.27 -2.16
N ALA A 6 -6.42 8.11 -2.75
CA ALA A 6 -6.57 6.87 -2.00
C ALA A 6 -5.52 6.86 -0.87
N GLN A 7 -5.97 6.63 0.36
CA GLN A 7 -5.13 6.53 1.55
C GLN A 7 -5.41 5.22 2.28
N MET A 8 -4.37 4.69 2.92
CA MET A 8 -4.45 3.55 3.83
C MET A 8 -4.15 4.05 5.25
N GLU A 9 -5.03 3.76 6.20
CA GLU A 9 -4.74 3.93 7.62
C GLU A 9 -4.42 2.56 8.23
N PHE A 10 -3.22 2.40 8.76
CA PHE A 10 -2.80 1.16 9.41
C PHE A 10 -2.00 1.46 10.67
N LYS A 11 -2.48 0.95 11.82
CA LYS A 11 -1.86 1.17 13.15
C LYS A 11 -1.58 2.65 13.47
N GLY A 12 -2.43 3.55 13.00
CA GLY A 12 -2.30 5.00 13.22
C GLY A 12 -1.37 5.73 12.24
N ALA A 13 -0.76 5.03 11.27
CA ALA A 13 -0.06 5.64 10.16
C ALA A 13 -1.03 5.87 8.99
N ALA A 14 -1.02 7.08 8.41
CA ALA A 14 -1.72 7.39 7.17
C ALA A 14 -0.73 7.34 6.01
N LEU A 15 -0.99 6.45 5.05
CA LEU A 15 -0.12 6.22 3.89
C LEU A 15 -0.86 6.61 2.61
N ASP A 16 -0.21 7.40 1.77
CA ASP A 16 -0.70 7.77 0.47
C ASP A 16 -0.49 6.63 -0.53
N TYR A 17 -1.47 6.43 -1.42
CA TYR A 17 -1.33 5.52 -2.54
C TYR A 17 -0.38 6.07 -3.60
N CYS A 18 0.72 5.35 -3.83
CA CYS A 18 1.79 5.75 -4.74
C CYS A 18 1.68 5.11 -6.13
N GLY A 19 0.79 4.13 -6.30
CA GLY A 19 0.57 3.44 -7.57
C GLY A 19 0.40 1.95 -7.40
N SER A 20 0.13 1.26 -8.52
CA SER A 20 0.08 -0.20 -8.56
C SER A 20 0.98 -0.71 -9.68
N LEU A 21 1.69 -1.81 -9.41
CA LEU A 21 2.47 -2.55 -10.39
C LEU A 21 1.93 -3.98 -10.41
N GLY A 22 1.28 -4.34 -11.51
CA GLY A 22 0.59 -5.63 -11.61
C GLY A 22 -0.50 -5.77 -10.55
N THR A 23 -0.41 -6.82 -9.74
CA THR A 23 -1.36 -7.14 -8.66
C THR A 23 -0.99 -6.51 -7.32
N GLN A 24 0.05 -5.67 -7.26
CA GLN A 24 0.53 -5.05 -6.04
C GLN A 24 0.19 -3.56 -6.03
N SER A 25 -0.33 -3.09 -4.91
CA SER A 25 -0.57 -1.68 -4.62
C SER A 25 0.47 -1.18 -3.62
N TYR A 26 1.02 0.00 -3.89
CA TYR A 26 2.13 0.56 -3.14
C TYR A 26 1.67 1.80 -2.38
N PHE A 27 2.12 1.89 -1.12
CA PHE A 27 1.75 2.94 -0.20
C PHE A 27 2.98 3.47 0.54
N ASP A 28 3.01 4.77 0.81
CA ASP A 28 4.06 5.38 1.62
C ASP A 28 3.56 6.67 2.28
N GLU A 29 4.24 7.16 3.32
CA GLU A 29 3.92 8.46 3.94
C GLU A 29 4.11 9.61 2.95
N LYS A 30 5.05 9.43 2.01
CA LYS A 30 5.29 10.35 0.90
C LYS A 30 5.78 9.58 -0.32
N CYS A 31 5.01 9.60 -1.40
CA CYS A 31 5.38 8.92 -2.63
C CYS A 31 6.62 9.55 -3.26
N SER A 32 7.70 8.78 -3.32
CA SER A 32 8.83 9.04 -4.21
C SER A 32 8.40 8.84 -5.67
N GLY A 33 9.08 9.48 -6.61
CA GLY A 33 8.76 9.34 -8.05
C GLY A 33 8.91 7.92 -8.61
N GLN A 34 9.41 6.96 -7.81
CA GLN A 34 9.50 5.54 -8.14
C GLN A 34 8.61 4.73 -7.19
N THR A 35 7.53 4.15 -7.72
CA THR A 35 6.51 3.41 -6.96
C THR A 35 7.07 2.17 -6.24
N ASN A 36 8.04 1.48 -6.85
CA ASN A 36 8.67 0.26 -6.30
C ASN A 36 9.58 0.49 -5.08
N GLN A 37 9.86 1.74 -4.73
CA GLN A 37 10.63 2.09 -3.53
C GLN A 37 9.74 2.25 -2.28
N SER A 38 8.41 2.17 -2.44
CA SER A 38 7.49 2.34 -1.33
C SER A 38 7.69 1.23 -0.30
N LYS A 39 7.74 1.61 0.98
CA LYS A 39 8.00 0.67 2.08
C LYS A 39 6.78 -0.18 2.45
N THR A 40 5.61 0.19 1.95
CA THR A 40 4.37 -0.55 2.16
C THR A 40 3.83 -1.09 0.84
N ILE A 41 3.64 -2.41 0.77
CA ILE A 41 3.15 -3.11 -0.41
C ILE A 41 1.97 -3.98 0.01
N PHE A 42 0.84 -3.79 -0.65
CA PHE A 42 -0.37 -4.58 -0.44
C PHE A 42 -0.67 -5.40 -1.68
N SER A 43 -0.96 -6.69 -1.48
CA SER A 43 -1.36 -7.62 -2.54
C SER A 43 -2.84 -7.98 -2.34
N PRO A 44 -3.79 -7.31 -3.02
CA PRO A 44 -5.22 -7.54 -2.80
C PRO A 44 -5.66 -8.96 -3.11
N SER A 45 -4.97 -9.64 -4.03
CA SER A 45 -5.28 -11.02 -4.43
C SER A 45 -5.06 -12.05 -3.32
N SER A 46 -4.09 -11.80 -2.43
CA SER A 46 -3.77 -12.69 -1.30
C SER A 46 -4.16 -12.10 0.05
N GLY A 47 -4.42 -10.79 0.12
CA GLY A 47 -4.57 -10.07 1.39
C GLY A 47 -3.23 -9.82 2.11
N LEU A 48 -2.09 -10.07 1.46
CA LEU A 48 -0.77 -9.86 2.08
C LEU A 48 -0.42 -8.37 2.10
N LEU A 49 -0.01 -7.87 3.27
CA LEU A 49 0.49 -6.52 3.49
C LEU A 49 1.93 -6.60 4.03
N LEU A 50 2.87 -6.03 3.28
CA LEU A 50 4.27 -5.91 3.66
C LEU A 50 4.57 -4.47 4.09
N ILE A 51 5.11 -4.26 5.29
CA ILE A 51 5.53 -2.94 5.78
C ILE A 51 6.94 -3.06 6.34
N ASN A 52 7.93 -2.40 5.72
CA ASN A 52 9.33 -2.43 6.17
C ASN A 52 9.87 -3.87 6.39
N GLY A 53 9.42 -4.84 5.58
CA GLY A 53 9.79 -6.25 5.71
C GLY A 53 8.99 -7.04 6.75
N GLN A 54 8.06 -6.42 7.47
CA GLN A 54 7.08 -7.14 8.30
C GLN A 54 5.88 -7.57 7.46
N GLU A 55 5.49 -8.82 7.58
CA GLU A 55 4.34 -9.38 6.87
C GLU A 55 3.08 -9.38 7.76
N PHE A 56 1.97 -8.94 7.19
CA PHE A 56 0.64 -8.97 7.81
C PHE A 56 -0.33 -9.62 6.83
N GLN A 57 -1.24 -10.44 7.38
CA GLN A 57 -2.30 -11.07 6.60
C GLN A 57 -3.62 -10.37 6.90
N CYS A 58 -4.20 -9.73 5.88
CA CYS A 58 -5.52 -9.12 5.96
C CYS A 58 -6.58 -10.12 5.51
N THR A 59 -7.51 -10.45 6.40
CA THR A 59 -8.73 -11.19 6.09
C THR A 59 -9.92 -10.25 6.05
N ALA A 60 -10.73 -10.34 4.99
CA ALA A 60 -12.00 -9.65 4.93
C ALA A 60 -12.94 -10.23 6.00
N LEU A 61 -13.65 -9.34 6.72
CA LEU A 61 -14.71 -9.67 7.67
C LEU A 61 -16.05 -9.86 6.95
#